data_AF-A0A6B1DBI1-F1
#
_entry.id   AF-A0A6B1DBI1-F1
#
_cell.length_a   1.000
_cell.length_b   1.000
_cell.length_c   1.000
_cell.angle_alpha   90.00
_cell.angle_beta   90.00
_cell.angle_gamma   90.00
#
_symmetry.space_group_name_H-M   'P 1'
#
loop_
_entity.id
_entity.type
_entity.pdbx_description
1 polymer ?
#
loop_
_entity_poly.entity_id
_entity_poly.type
_entity_poly.pdbx_seq_one_letter_code
_entity_poly.pdbx_strand_id
1 'polypeptide(L)'
;MHTPTLYVNMLGTANNVIKQKTEGLTHADSMLQLPIPANCMNWILGHIMVYREQYLGVIDGVTKPDEDEFALYGFGSEPLTDPDKAIPLETILARLDDLSDQVVAALEKMPESRLDEIYDEERGVTVDQRLHFYLVFHEAFHVGQLEPLYELAIANKN
;
A
#
# COMPACT_ATOMS: atom_id res chain seq x y z
N MET A 1 -19.63 -11.68 -9.10
CA MET A 1 -18.95 -12.23 -7.92
C MET A 1 -17.48 -12.05 -8.13
N HIS A 2 -16.81 -11.28 -7.26
CA HIS A 2 -15.35 -11.26 -7.21
C HIS A 2 -14.89 -12.58 -6.59
N THR A 3 -13.73 -13.07 -7.01
CA THR A 3 -13.08 -14.22 -6.38
C THR A 3 -11.81 -13.74 -5.69
N PRO A 4 -11.32 -14.44 -4.65
CA PRO A 4 -10.02 -14.12 -4.04
C PRO A 4 -8.89 -14.04 -5.09
N THR A 5 -8.95 -14.84 -6.15
CA THR A 5 -8.02 -14.78 -7.29
C THR A 5 -8.00 -13.42 -8.00
N LEU A 6 -9.13 -12.73 -8.13
CA LEU A 6 -9.14 -11.38 -8.72
C LEU A 6 -8.29 -10.43 -7.88
N TYR A 7 -8.44 -10.47 -6.56
CA TYR A 7 -7.67 -9.63 -5.64
C TYR A 7 -6.17 -9.93 -5.70
N VAL A 8 -5.78 -11.21 -5.80
CA VAL A 8 -4.38 -11.61 -6.04
C VAL A 8 -3.82 -10.98 -7.32
N ASN A 9 -4.59 -10.98 -8.42
CA ASN A 9 -4.15 -10.38 -9.68
C ASN A 9 -3.99 -8.85 -9.60
N MET A 10 -4.89 -8.17 -8.86
CA MET A 10 -4.81 -6.73 -8.66
C MET A 10 -3.58 -6.35 -7.83
N LEU A 11 -3.31 -7.07 -6.75
CA LEU A 11 -2.10 -6.90 -5.94
C LEU A 11 -0.83 -7.17 -6.75
N GLY A 12 -0.81 -8.22 -7.58
CA GLY A 12 0.31 -8.50 -8.47
C GLY A 12 0.59 -7.37 -9.46
N THR A 13 -0.46 -6.71 -9.97
CA THR A 13 -0.32 -5.54 -10.84
C THR A 13 0.30 -4.36 -10.09
N ALA A 14 -0.19 -4.06 -8.88
CA ALA A 14 0.36 -3.02 -8.02
C ALA A 14 1.85 -3.24 -7.71
N ASN A 15 2.22 -4.48 -7.35
CA ASN A 15 3.60 -4.86 -7.07
C ASN A 15 4.54 -4.66 -8.26
N ASN A 16 4.09 -5.00 -9.47
CA ASN A 16 4.88 -4.80 -10.67
C ASN A 16 5.17 -3.31 -10.90
N VAL A 17 4.17 -2.44 -10.70
CA VAL A 17 4.35 -0.99 -10.85
C VAL A 17 5.27 -0.44 -9.78
N ILE A 18 5.10 -0.83 -8.51
CA ILE A 18 5.99 -0.41 -7.42
C ILE A 18 7.44 -0.76 -7.78
N LYS A 19 7.72 -2.02 -8.15
CA LYS A 19 9.06 -2.47 -8.54
C LYS A 19 9.64 -1.65 -9.67
N GLN A 20 8.87 -1.41 -10.74
CA GLN A 20 9.30 -0.60 -11.88
C GLN A 20 9.59 0.85 -11.49
N LYS A 21 8.78 1.45 -10.61
CA LYS A 21 8.88 2.87 -10.22
C LYS A 21 9.88 3.12 -9.10
N THR A 22 10.45 2.08 -8.52
CA THR A 22 11.47 2.20 -7.46
C THR A 22 12.82 1.60 -7.87
N GLU A 23 12.92 1.00 -9.06
CA GLU A 23 14.15 0.40 -9.55
C GLU A 23 15.29 1.44 -9.64
N GLY A 24 16.41 1.15 -8.96
CA GLY A 24 17.58 2.03 -8.96
C GLY A 24 17.40 3.36 -8.22
N LEU A 25 16.31 3.55 -7.49
CA LEU A 25 16.11 4.72 -6.63
C LEU A 25 16.81 4.54 -5.28
N THR A 26 17.37 5.65 -4.79
CA THR A 26 17.96 5.76 -3.46
C THR A 26 16.92 6.28 -2.46
N HIS A 27 17.23 6.19 -1.17
CA HIS A 27 16.38 6.81 -0.15
C HIS A 27 16.20 8.32 -0.41
N ALA A 28 17.26 9.05 -0.77
CA ALA A 28 17.17 10.47 -1.07
C ALA A 28 16.22 10.78 -2.25
N ASP A 29 16.23 9.94 -3.30
CA ASP A 29 15.30 10.06 -4.43
C ASP A 29 13.85 9.93 -3.97
N SER A 30 13.57 8.99 -3.06
CA SER A 30 12.21 8.76 -2.54
C SER A 30 11.68 9.89 -1.67
N MET A 31 12.57 10.76 -1.17
CA MET A 31 12.23 11.89 -0.30
C MET A 31 11.98 13.20 -1.05
N LEU A 32 12.17 13.21 -2.38
CA LEU A 32 11.89 14.38 -3.21
C LEU A 32 10.42 14.79 -3.12
N GLN A 33 10.19 16.11 -3.04
CA GLN A 33 8.88 16.72 -2.92
C GLN A 33 8.46 17.30 -4.27
N LEU A 34 7.20 17.09 -4.65
CA LEU A 34 6.61 17.83 -5.76
C LEU A 34 6.41 19.30 -5.35
N PRO A 35 6.46 20.25 -6.30
CA PRO A 35 6.21 21.67 -6.03
C PRO A 35 4.70 21.98 -5.87
N ILE A 36 3.94 21.06 -5.28
CA ILE A 36 2.52 21.14 -4.99
C ILE A 36 2.24 20.45 -3.64
N PRO A 37 1.09 20.69 -3.00
CA PRO A 37 0.69 19.98 -1.77
C PRO A 37 0.42 18.48 -2.02
N ALA A 38 1.50 17.71 -2.13
CA ALA A 38 1.54 16.27 -2.25
C ALA A 38 2.62 15.72 -1.31
N ASN A 39 2.61 14.41 -1.07
CA ASN A 39 3.61 13.75 -0.25
C ASN A 39 4.73 13.15 -1.12
N CYS A 40 5.87 12.81 -0.51
CA CYS A 40 6.99 12.17 -1.20
C CYS A 40 6.72 10.69 -1.49
N MET A 41 7.55 10.09 -2.35
CA MET A 41 7.43 8.67 -2.70
C MET A 41 7.59 7.75 -1.47
N ASN A 42 8.50 8.07 -0.56
CA ASN A 42 8.68 7.31 0.67
C ASN A 42 7.38 7.24 1.47
N TRP A 43 6.68 8.37 1.60
CA TRP A 43 5.39 8.40 2.28
C TRP A 43 4.33 7.57 1.55
N ILE A 44 4.24 7.68 0.23
CA ILE A 44 3.25 6.91 -0.55
C ILE A 44 3.49 5.40 -0.43
N LEU A 45 4.75 4.96 -0.48
CA LEU A 45 5.11 3.55 -0.33
C LEU A 45 4.84 3.06 1.10
N GLY A 46 5.20 3.85 2.12
CA GLY A 46 4.87 3.54 3.51
C GLY A 46 3.36 3.53 3.78
N HIS A 47 2.61 4.41 3.11
CA HIS A 47 1.15 4.46 3.18
C HIS A 47 0.54 3.18 2.61
N ILE A 48 1.01 2.74 1.44
CA ILE A 48 0.60 1.45 0.87
C ILE A 48 0.94 0.33 1.86
N MET A 49 2.15 0.32 2.41
CA MET A 49 2.63 -0.72 3.35
C MET A 49 1.71 -0.89 4.56
N VAL A 50 1.42 0.18 5.31
CA VAL A 50 0.56 0.08 6.50
C VAL A 50 -0.90 -0.25 6.15
N TYR A 51 -1.35 0.08 4.93
CA TYR A 51 -2.67 -0.33 4.46
C TYR A 51 -2.70 -1.79 3.99
N ARG A 52 -1.58 -2.36 3.52
CA ARG A 52 -1.49 -3.80 3.28
C ARG A 52 -1.69 -4.59 4.56
N GLU A 53 -1.14 -4.12 5.67
CA GLU A 53 -1.40 -4.69 6.99
C GLU A 53 -2.89 -4.55 7.38
N GLN A 54 -3.52 -3.41 7.08
CA GLN A 54 -4.96 -3.25 7.33
C GLN A 54 -5.82 -4.26 6.56
N TYR A 55 -5.61 -4.39 5.24
CA TYR A 55 -6.43 -5.32 4.46
C TYR A 55 -6.03 -6.78 4.67
N LEU A 56 -4.79 -7.08 5.07
CA LEU A 56 -4.44 -8.39 5.60
C LEU A 56 -5.26 -8.70 6.87
N GLY A 57 -5.42 -7.72 7.76
CA GLY A 57 -6.32 -7.80 8.91
C GLY A 57 -7.79 -8.08 8.56
N VAL A 58 -8.28 -7.57 7.43
CA VAL A 58 -9.61 -7.92 6.90
C VAL A 58 -9.68 -9.40 6.51
N ILE A 59 -8.57 -9.96 5.98
CA ILE A 59 -8.48 -11.33 5.48
C ILE A 59 -8.13 -12.34 6.57
N ASP A 60 -7.43 -12.00 7.65
CA ASP A 60 -7.06 -12.96 8.70
C ASP A 60 -7.74 -12.71 10.05
N GLY A 61 -8.33 -11.53 10.22
CA GLY A 61 -9.00 -11.11 11.46
C GLY A 61 -8.07 -10.77 12.62
N VAL A 62 -6.74 -10.80 12.43
CA VAL A 62 -5.75 -10.67 13.50
C VAL A 62 -4.66 -9.65 13.21
N THR A 63 -4.27 -9.46 11.95
CA THR A 63 -3.21 -8.52 11.58
C THR A 63 -3.67 -7.08 11.78
N LYS A 64 -2.75 -6.27 12.30
CA LYS A 64 -2.92 -4.83 12.48
C LYS A 64 -1.61 -4.14 12.14
N PRO A 65 -1.66 -2.94 11.54
CA PRO A 65 -0.46 -2.14 11.34
C PRO A 65 0.16 -1.76 12.68
N ASP A 66 1.48 -1.58 12.68
CA ASP A 66 2.19 -0.99 13.82
C ASP A 66 1.67 0.44 14.07
N GLU A 67 1.46 0.79 15.35
CA GLU A 67 0.84 2.07 15.71
C GLU A 67 1.72 3.27 15.39
N ASP A 68 3.05 3.17 15.57
CA ASP A 68 3.98 4.25 15.31
C ASP A 68 4.15 4.46 13.79
N GLU A 69 4.20 3.36 13.04
CA GLU A 69 4.24 3.43 11.58
C GLU A 69 2.93 3.94 10.99
N PHE A 70 1.78 3.54 11.55
CA PHE A 70 0.49 4.06 11.13
C PHE A 70 0.34 5.55 11.50
N ALA A 71 0.92 6.01 12.60
CA ALA A 71 0.97 7.45 12.91
C ALA A 71 1.80 8.24 11.88
N LEU A 72 2.84 7.62 11.32
CA LEU A 72 3.74 8.24 10.34
C LEU A 72 3.19 8.21 8.90
N TYR A 73 2.56 7.10 8.50
CA TYR A 73 2.15 6.84 7.13
C TYR A 73 0.64 6.69 6.93
N GLY A 74 -0.14 6.58 8.01
CA GLY A 74 -1.58 6.38 7.96
C GLY A 74 -2.34 7.63 7.53
N PHE A 75 -3.65 7.45 7.32
CA PHE A 75 -4.53 8.58 6.98
C PHE A 75 -4.48 9.68 8.05
N GLY A 76 -4.33 10.92 7.59
CA GLY A 76 -4.28 12.10 8.45
C GLY A 76 -2.91 12.39 9.07
N SER A 77 -1.87 11.62 8.73
CA SER A 77 -0.49 11.96 9.11
C SER A 77 -0.05 13.25 8.43
N GLU A 78 0.88 13.96 9.08
CA GLU A 78 1.53 15.12 8.46
C GLU A 78 2.39 14.71 7.25
N PRO A 79 2.61 15.62 6.27
CA PRO A 79 3.53 15.37 5.17
C PRO A 79 4.93 14.99 5.65
N LEU A 80 5.51 13.95 5.04
CA LEU A 80 6.85 13.47 5.41
C LEU A 80 7.91 14.23 4.63
N THR A 81 8.46 15.26 5.28
CA THR A 81 9.52 16.11 4.71
C THR A 81 10.89 15.89 5.33
N ASP A 82 10.94 15.20 6.48
CA ASP A 82 12.16 14.96 7.25
C ASP A 82 12.67 13.54 6.97
N PRO A 83 13.81 13.37 6.27
CA PRO A 83 14.35 12.05 5.94
C PRO A 83 14.77 11.25 7.18
N ASP A 84 15.13 11.92 8.29
CA ASP A 84 15.56 11.22 9.50
C ASP A 84 14.40 10.53 10.24
N LYS A 85 13.16 10.90 9.91
CA LYS A 85 11.94 10.24 10.41
C LYS A 85 11.43 9.13 9.50
N ALA A 86 11.87 9.11 8.25
CA ALA A 86 11.39 8.18 7.25
C ALA A 86 11.99 6.78 7.49
N ILE A 87 11.18 5.74 7.27
CA ILE A 87 11.71 4.38 7.16
C ILE A 87 12.60 4.32 5.91
N PRO A 88 13.79 3.68 5.96
CA PRO A 88 14.64 3.50 4.79
C PRO A 88 13.89 2.86 3.63
N LEU A 89 14.14 3.35 2.40
CA LEU A 89 13.36 2.95 1.22
C LEU A 89 13.42 1.43 1.02
N GLU A 90 14.61 0.86 1.11
CA GLU A 90 14.87 -0.56 0.99
C GLU A 90 14.12 -1.41 2.03
N THR A 91 13.90 -0.86 3.24
CA THR A 91 13.11 -1.53 4.28
C THR A 91 11.63 -1.53 3.92
N ILE A 92 11.08 -0.40 3.44
CA ILE A 92 9.69 -0.33 2.97
C ILE A 92 9.48 -1.32 1.81
N LEU A 93 10.39 -1.37 0.84
CA LEU A 93 10.28 -2.27 -0.32
C LEU A 93 10.31 -3.74 0.08
N ALA A 94 11.23 -4.13 0.97
CA ALA A 94 11.30 -5.50 1.47
C ALA A 94 10.02 -5.90 2.22
N ARG A 95 9.45 -4.99 3.03
CA ARG A 95 8.19 -5.23 3.73
C ARG A 95 6.99 -5.27 2.80
N LEU A 96 6.95 -4.45 1.76
CA LEU A 96 5.89 -4.51 0.75
C LEU A 96 5.90 -5.85 0.01
N ASP A 97 7.08 -6.39 -0.32
CA ASP A 97 7.20 -7.73 -0.90
C ASP A 97 6.71 -8.80 0.08
N ASP A 98 7.17 -8.81 1.33
CA ASP A 98 6.75 -9.79 2.34
C ASP A 98 5.23 -9.72 2.62
N LEU A 99 4.68 -8.52 2.80
CA LEU A 99 3.24 -8.32 2.98
C LEU A 99 2.44 -8.77 1.76
N SER A 100 3.01 -8.67 0.55
CA SER A 100 2.34 -9.18 -0.64
C SER A 100 2.20 -10.70 -0.59
N ASP A 101 3.28 -11.39 -0.25
CA ASP A 101 3.30 -12.85 -0.15
C ASP A 101 2.33 -13.32 0.93
N GLN A 102 2.28 -12.61 2.06
CA GLN A 102 1.31 -12.87 3.14
C GLN A 102 -0.14 -12.69 2.68
N VAL A 103 -0.45 -11.57 2.00
CA VAL A 103 -1.79 -11.30 1.49
C VAL A 103 -2.22 -12.32 0.44
N VAL A 104 -1.34 -12.67 -0.50
CA VAL A 104 -1.62 -13.71 -1.51
C VAL A 104 -1.92 -15.03 -0.81
N ALA A 105 -1.05 -15.47 0.11
CA ALA A 105 -1.24 -16.72 0.84
C ALA A 105 -2.53 -16.72 1.68
N ALA A 106 -2.94 -15.58 2.22
CA ALA A 106 -4.17 -15.43 2.98
C ALA A 106 -5.41 -15.49 2.07
N LEU A 107 -5.39 -14.78 0.93
CA LEU A 107 -6.46 -14.78 -0.07
C LEU A 107 -6.66 -16.17 -0.69
N GLU A 108 -5.59 -16.89 -1.01
CA GLU A 108 -5.66 -18.25 -1.58
C GLU A 108 -6.29 -19.27 -0.63
N LYS A 109 -6.16 -19.06 0.68
CA LYS A 109 -6.77 -19.91 1.72
C LYS A 109 -8.17 -19.45 2.12
N MET A 110 -8.59 -18.26 1.71
CA MET A 110 -9.87 -17.69 2.10
C MET A 110 -11.01 -18.35 1.30
N PRO A 111 -12.02 -18.95 1.96
CA PRO A 111 -13.17 -19.49 1.26
C PRO A 111 -13.98 -18.36 0.60
N GLU A 112 -14.50 -18.57 -0.61
CA GLU A 112 -15.27 -17.55 -1.33
C GLU A 112 -16.49 -17.05 -0.54
N SER A 113 -17.13 -17.92 0.24
CA SER A 113 -18.29 -17.55 1.07
C SER A 113 -17.99 -16.45 2.09
N ARG A 114 -16.71 -16.25 2.46
CA ARG A 114 -16.31 -15.20 3.38
C ARG A 114 -16.45 -13.80 2.79
N LEU A 115 -16.45 -13.68 1.47
CA LEU A 115 -16.65 -12.40 0.79
C LEU A 115 -18.03 -11.78 1.13
N ASP A 116 -19.02 -12.62 1.42
CA ASP A 116 -20.37 -12.19 1.79
C ASP A 116 -20.55 -11.90 3.30
N GLU A 117 -19.54 -12.18 4.13
CA GLU A 117 -19.59 -11.89 5.58
C GLU A 117 -19.62 -10.38 5.84
N ILE A 118 -20.38 -9.96 6.85
CA ILE A 118 -20.42 -8.56 7.30
C ILE A 118 -19.12 -8.24 8.05
N TYR A 119 -18.39 -7.24 7.56
CA TYR A 119 -17.17 -6.73 8.16
C TYR A 119 -17.44 -5.54 9.09
N ASP A 120 -18.35 -4.65 8.71
CA ASP A 120 -18.78 -3.47 9.49
C ASP A 120 -20.31 -3.47 9.55
N GLU A 121 -20.85 -3.89 10.69
CA GLU A 121 -22.30 -3.99 10.97
C GLU A 121 -22.99 -2.64 10.92
N GLU A 122 -22.33 -1.57 11.39
CA GLU A 122 -22.91 -0.22 11.41
C GLU A 122 -23.14 0.31 9.99
N ARG A 123 -22.20 0.02 9.08
CA ARG A 123 -22.26 0.48 7.69
C ARG A 123 -22.83 -0.56 6.72
N GLY A 124 -23.11 -1.77 7.19
CA GLY A 124 -23.54 -2.89 6.35
C GLY A 124 -22.52 -3.25 5.27
N VAL A 125 -21.22 -3.11 5.56
CA VAL A 125 -20.14 -3.35 4.59
C VAL A 125 -19.68 -4.80 4.71
N THR A 126 -19.64 -5.51 3.58
CA THR A 126 -19.11 -6.88 3.53
C THR A 126 -17.59 -6.92 3.42
N VAL A 127 -17.00 -8.09 3.68
CA VAL A 127 -15.58 -8.35 3.41
C VAL A 127 -15.24 -8.04 1.94
N ASP A 128 -16.08 -8.46 0.97
CA ASP A 128 -15.85 -8.15 -0.45
C ASP A 128 -15.75 -6.66 -0.72
N GLN A 129 -16.72 -5.88 -0.22
CA GLN A 129 -16.75 -4.44 -0.43
C GLN A 129 -15.53 -3.75 0.20
N ARG A 130 -15.09 -4.24 1.37
CA ARG A 130 -13.90 -3.70 2.04
C ARG A 130 -12.62 -4.02 1.29
N LEU A 131 -12.46 -5.27 0.84
CA LEU A 131 -11.31 -5.69 0.03
C LEU A 131 -11.30 -4.99 -1.33
N HIS A 132 -12.46 -4.78 -1.96
CA HIS A 132 -12.57 -4.02 -3.19
C HIS A 132 -12.10 -2.58 -3.02
N PHE A 133 -12.50 -1.91 -1.93
CA PHE A 133 -11.99 -0.58 -1.62
C PHE A 133 -10.47 -0.56 -1.49
N TYR A 134 -9.90 -1.49 -0.70
CA TYR A 134 -8.47 -1.51 -0.45
C TYR A 134 -7.64 -1.95 -1.67
N LEU A 135 -7.87 -3.15 -2.18
CA LEU A 135 -7.05 -3.80 -3.20
C LEU A 135 -7.30 -3.31 -4.63
N VAL A 136 -8.38 -2.57 -4.86
CA VAL A 136 -8.70 -2.01 -6.19
C VAL A 136 -8.60 -0.50 -6.17
N PHE A 137 -9.41 0.19 -5.37
CA PHE A 137 -9.46 1.64 -5.42
C PHE A 137 -8.25 2.29 -4.75
N HIS A 138 -8.02 2.00 -3.47
CA HIS A 138 -6.96 2.60 -2.66
C HIS A 138 -5.58 2.25 -3.21
N GLU A 139 -5.30 0.97 -3.42
CA GLU A 139 -4.01 0.51 -3.93
C GLU A 139 -3.70 1.14 -5.31
N ALA A 140 -4.62 1.08 -6.28
CA ALA A 140 -4.39 1.63 -7.61
C ALA A 140 -4.24 3.17 -7.59
N PHE A 141 -4.99 3.85 -6.73
CA PHE A 141 -4.87 5.30 -6.56
C PHE A 141 -3.46 5.69 -6.09
N HIS A 142 -2.94 5.04 -5.05
CA HIS A 142 -1.63 5.37 -4.50
C HIS A 142 -0.48 4.89 -5.38
N VAL A 143 -0.61 3.73 -6.02
CA VAL A 143 0.35 3.27 -7.04
C VAL A 143 0.43 4.25 -8.21
N GLY A 144 -0.70 4.82 -8.64
CA GLY A 144 -0.74 5.85 -9.69
C GLY A 144 0.01 7.14 -9.31
N GLN A 145 0.05 7.48 -8.01
CA GLN A 145 0.81 8.64 -7.52
C GLN A 145 2.33 8.46 -7.62
N LEU A 146 2.83 7.23 -7.78
CA LEU A 146 4.26 6.96 -7.95
C LEU A 146 4.81 7.49 -9.28
N GLU A 147 3.99 7.59 -10.31
CA GLU A 147 4.43 8.01 -11.65
C GLU A 147 5.10 9.41 -11.66
N PRO A 148 4.44 10.50 -11.22
CA PRO A 148 5.07 11.82 -11.20
C PRO A 148 6.27 11.90 -10.25
N LEU A 149 6.29 11.09 -9.19
CA LEU A 149 7.38 11.05 -8.22
C LEU A 149 8.62 10.34 -8.79
N TYR A 150 8.41 9.27 -9.56
CA TYR A 150 9.45 8.60 -10.32
C TYR A 150 10.06 9.54 -11.36
N GLU A 151 9.23 10.22 -12.16
CA GLU A 151 9.71 11.18 -13.17
C GLU A 151 10.50 12.33 -12.52
N LEU A 152 10.06 12.82 -11.36
CA LEU A 152 10.82 13.80 -10.58
C LEU A 152 12.20 13.26 -10.17
N ALA A 153 12.27 12.03 -9.66
CA ALA A 153 13.53 11.41 -9.26
C ALA A 153 14.50 11.24 -10.42
N ILE A 154 14.03 10.74 -11.57
CA ILE A 154 14.86 10.58 -12.76
C ILE A 154 15.33 11.94 -13.30
N ALA A 155 14.46 12.96 -13.31
CA ALA A 155 14.84 14.30 -13.75
C ALA A 155 15.93 14.95 -12.87
N ASN A 156 15.98 14.64 -11.57
CA ASN A 156 16.99 15.16 -10.64
C ASN A 156 18.36 14.44 -10.72
N LYS A 157 18.43 13.31 -11.44
CA LYS A 157 19.69 12.58 -11.66
C LYS A 157 20.49 13.07 -12.88
N ASN A 158 19.86 13.84 -13.76
CA ASN A 158 20.44 14.39 -14.99
C ASN A 158 20.95 15.82 -14.77
#